data_AF-A0AAD4D7N3-F1
#
_entry.id   AF-A0AAD4D7N3-F1
#
_cell.length_a   1.000
_cell.length_b   1.000
_cell.length_c   1.000
_cell.angle_alpha   90.00
_cell.angle_beta   90.00
_cell.angle_gamma   90.00
#
_symmetry.space_group_name_H-M   'P 1'
#
loop_
_entity.id
_entity.type
_entity.pdbx_description
1 polymer ?
#
loop_
_entity_poly.entity_id
_entity_poly.type
_entity_poly.pdbx_seq_one_letter_code
_entity_poly.pdbx_strand_id
1 'polypeptide(L)'
;MLAERQDNVKGDEGIPVRATYKRAKSRQGKWAPEDDEMLEQLVEKYSHLPEPAIWSKVSGGRLKSDGVPLLRDPASCCRRWRHLHPPASHQGGRWTSEEERRLQEAIWEQFEGKYQVAVDVFPNKPATTKHTFGAWKPELVQLPGQEGLPILKEGSRRLGMLNWVLIAEKVGSRAEMDSRNHFYSSYHNANRGPWSKEELARGQEGLAKFGKDYQKITAHVGTRSPMQVTRKVCYWAQKKTKNEAKEAARVVNGAKSQSIKKHI
;
A
#
# COMPACT_ATOMS: atom_id res chain seq x y z
N MET A 1 46.27 -41.19 -62.94
CA MET A 1 44.89 -41.57 -63.29
C MET A 1 44.20 -41.99 -62.01
N LEU A 2 43.42 -41.09 -61.42
CA LEU A 2 42.68 -41.30 -60.18
C LEU A 2 41.38 -42.04 -60.50
N ALA A 3 41.04 -43.02 -59.66
CA ALA A 3 39.75 -43.69 -59.63
C ALA A 3 38.91 -43.12 -58.49
N GLU A 4 37.66 -42.77 -58.74
CA GLU A 4 36.57 -42.56 -57.76
C GLU A 4 35.26 -42.49 -58.57
N ARG A 5 34.49 -43.58 -58.65
CA ARG A 5 33.38 -44.02 -57.78
C ARG A 5 32.36 -42.93 -57.40
N GLN A 6 31.20 -43.08 -58.06
CA GLN A 6 29.81 -42.81 -57.68
C GLN A 6 29.53 -42.64 -56.17
N ASP A 7 28.66 -41.67 -55.82
CA ASP A 7 27.28 -41.91 -55.35
C ASP A 7 26.69 -40.60 -54.79
N ASN A 8 25.66 -40.04 -55.40
CA ASN A 8 24.23 -40.34 -55.26
C ASN A 8 23.56 -39.56 -54.12
N VAL A 9 22.77 -38.59 -54.57
CA VAL A 9 21.91 -37.69 -53.81
C VAL A 9 20.72 -38.48 -53.26
N LYS A 10 20.52 -38.44 -51.93
CA LYS A 10 19.19 -38.58 -51.33
C LYS A 10 19.05 -37.54 -50.21
N GLY A 11 18.43 -36.41 -50.57
CA GLY A 11 17.78 -35.54 -49.62
C GLY A 11 16.47 -36.19 -49.17
N ASP A 12 16.29 -36.32 -47.87
CA ASP A 12 15.00 -36.56 -47.24
C ASP A 12 14.88 -35.54 -46.10
N GLU A 13 14.23 -34.43 -46.40
CA GLU A 13 13.88 -33.40 -45.41
C GLU A 13 12.76 -33.93 -44.51
N GLY A 14 13.15 -34.68 -43.48
CA GLY A 14 12.29 -34.99 -42.36
C GLY A 14 12.12 -33.76 -41.46
N ILE A 15 11.06 -32.98 -41.68
CA ILE A 15 10.61 -31.97 -40.71
C ILE A 15 10.31 -32.69 -39.39
N PRO A 16 11.00 -32.37 -38.27
CA PRO A 16 10.76 -33.04 -37.01
C PRO A 16 9.35 -32.71 -36.53
N VAL A 17 8.52 -33.75 -36.50
CA VAL A 17 7.16 -33.76 -35.94
C VAL A 17 7.25 -33.12 -34.55
N ARG A 18 6.53 -32.00 -34.34
CA ARG A 18 6.37 -31.35 -33.04
C ARG A 18 5.94 -32.40 -32.02
N ALA A 19 6.90 -32.89 -31.23
CA ALA A 19 6.63 -33.73 -30.09
C ALA A 19 5.67 -32.96 -29.18
N THR A 20 4.41 -33.41 -29.13
CA THR A 20 3.43 -32.88 -28.19
C THR A 20 3.83 -33.36 -26.81
N TYR A 21 4.74 -32.64 -26.16
CA TYR A 21 5.10 -32.88 -24.78
C TYR A 21 3.84 -32.72 -23.95
N LYS A 22 3.37 -33.83 -23.36
CA LYS A 22 2.31 -33.81 -22.36
C LYS A 22 2.71 -32.81 -21.29
N ARG A 23 2.00 -31.69 -21.21
CA ARG A 23 2.24 -30.63 -20.23
C ARG A 23 2.15 -31.26 -18.84
N ALA A 24 3.28 -31.40 -18.17
CA ALA A 24 3.31 -31.92 -16.81
C ALA A 24 2.35 -31.07 -15.97
N LYS A 25 1.48 -31.72 -15.20
CA LYS A 25 0.50 -31.01 -14.36
C LYS A 25 1.27 -30.15 -13.37
N SER A 26 1.00 -28.85 -13.37
CA SER A 26 1.58 -27.92 -12.40
C SER A 26 1.25 -28.39 -10.99
N ARG A 27 2.23 -28.35 -10.08
CA ARG A 27 1.98 -28.57 -8.64
C ARG A 27 1.05 -27.46 -8.12
N GLN A 28 -0.23 -27.77 -7.96
CA GLN A 28 -1.21 -26.88 -7.33
C GLN A 28 -1.27 -27.23 -5.83
N GLY A 29 -1.04 -26.25 -4.95
CA GLY A 29 -1.04 -26.48 -3.49
C GLY A 29 -0.23 -25.46 -2.69
N LYS A 30 -0.20 -25.61 -1.36
CA LYS A 30 0.66 -24.81 -0.46
C LYS A 30 2.15 -24.96 -0.86
N TRP A 31 2.94 -23.92 -0.60
CA TRP A 31 4.39 -23.96 -0.76
C TRP A 31 5.00 -24.72 0.43
N ALA A 32 5.84 -25.70 0.12
CA ALA A 32 6.65 -26.39 1.12
C ALA A 32 8.00 -25.65 1.28
N PRO A 33 8.67 -25.75 2.44
CA PRO A 33 9.99 -25.13 2.64
C PRO A 33 11.02 -25.54 1.57
N GLU A 34 10.96 -26.79 1.09
CA GLU A 34 11.85 -27.29 0.06
C GLU A 34 11.56 -26.64 -1.31
N ASP A 35 10.30 -26.29 -1.58
CA ASP A 35 9.94 -25.54 -2.78
C ASP A 35 10.48 -24.10 -2.69
N ASP A 36 10.51 -23.49 -1.50
CA ASP A 36 11.04 -22.15 -1.28
C ASP A 36 12.57 -22.10 -1.45
N GLU A 37 13.30 -23.06 -0.89
CA GLU A 37 14.75 -23.17 -1.09
C GLU A 37 15.10 -23.41 -2.57
N MET A 38 14.34 -24.27 -3.25
CA MET A 38 14.51 -24.48 -4.69
C MET A 38 14.20 -23.21 -5.49
N LEU A 39 13.18 -22.45 -5.10
CA LEU A 39 12.83 -21.18 -5.72
C LEU A 39 14.00 -20.18 -5.59
N GLU A 40 14.60 -20.04 -4.41
CA GLU A 40 15.78 -19.19 -4.17
C GLU A 40 16.96 -19.54 -5.06
N GLN A 41 17.35 -20.82 -5.07
CA GLN A 41 18.48 -21.26 -5.88
C GLN A 41 18.22 -21.08 -7.39
N LEU A 42 16.97 -21.28 -7.85
CA LEU A 42 16.62 -21.07 -9.25
C LEU A 42 16.56 -19.58 -9.62
N VAL A 43 16.08 -18.70 -8.75
CA VAL A 43 16.10 -17.25 -8.99
C VAL A 43 17.53 -16.76 -9.08
N GLU A 44 18.42 -17.19 -8.17
CA GLU A 44 19.84 -16.85 -8.20
C GLU A 44 20.50 -17.30 -9.51
N LYS A 45 20.26 -18.55 -9.92
CA LYS A 45 20.78 -19.12 -11.17
C LYS A 45 20.34 -18.36 -12.42
N TYR A 46 19.12 -17.82 -12.44
CA TYR A 46 18.54 -17.11 -13.58
C TYR A 46 18.46 -15.58 -13.39
N SER A 47 19.19 -15.03 -12.40
CA SER A 47 19.19 -13.61 -12.04
C SER A 47 19.63 -12.68 -13.18
N HIS A 48 20.40 -13.21 -14.13
CA HIS A 48 20.84 -12.51 -15.35
C HIS A 48 19.72 -12.26 -16.38
N LEU A 49 18.54 -12.87 -16.21
CA LEU A 49 17.41 -12.69 -17.12
C LEU A 49 16.48 -11.57 -16.64
N PRO A 50 15.98 -10.70 -17.54
CA PRO A 50 15.03 -9.67 -17.15
C PRO A 50 13.63 -10.26 -16.84
N GLU A 51 12.82 -9.54 -16.08
CA GLU A 51 11.38 -9.84 -16.00
C GLU A 51 10.71 -9.57 -17.36
N PRO A 52 9.75 -10.41 -17.81
CA PRO A 52 9.18 -11.58 -17.13
C PRO A 52 9.88 -12.92 -17.45
N ALA A 53 10.96 -12.91 -18.23
CA ALA A 53 11.61 -14.11 -18.76
C ALA A 53 12.18 -15.02 -17.65
N ILE A 54 12.70 -14.42 -16.57
CA ILE A 54 13.20 -15.15 -15.40
C ILE A 54 12.16 -16.12 -14.84
N TRP A 55 10.91 -15.68 -14.66
CA TRP A 55 9.86 -16.49 -14.04
C TRP A 55 9.45 -17.69 -14.89
N SER A 56 9.53 -17.56 -16.21
CA SER A 56 9.26 -18.67 -17.15
C SER A 56 10.36 -19.74 -17.09
N LYS A 57 11.61 -19.35 -16.81
CA LYS A 57 12.71 -20.29 -16.61
C LYS A 57 12.67 -20.92 -15.22
N VAL A 58 12.41 -20.13 -14.18
CA VAL A 58 12.28 -20.59 -12.79
C VAL A 58 11.14 -21.60 -12.65
N SER A 59 9.97 -21.36 -13.25
CA SER A 59 8.80 -22.26 -13.16
C SER A 59 9.07 -23.70 -13.59
N GLY A 60 9.89 -23.88 -14.63
CA GLY A 60 10.26 -25.19 -15.18
C GLY A 60 11.67 -25.63 -14.84
N GLY A 61 12.37 -24.87 -14.00
CA GLY A 61 13.79 -25.04 -13.70
C GLY A 61 14.08 -26.30 -12.89
N ARG A 62 15.31 -26.80 -13.03
CA ARG A 62 15.89 -27.89 -12.24
C ARG A 62 17.28 -27.46 -11.76
N LEU A 63 17.61 -27.86 -10.53
CA LEU A 63 18.93 -27.62 -9.95
C LEU A 63 19.97 -28.59 -10.49
N LYS A 64 19.62 -29.88 -10.55
CA LYS A 64 20.44 -30.98 -11.10
C LYS A 64 19.76 -31.56 -12.35
N SER A 65 20.52 -32.18 -13.25
CA SER A 65 20.01 -32.86 -14.45
C SER A 65 18.89 -33.86 -14.13
N ASP A 66 19.08 -34.63 -13.07
CA ASP A 66 18.13 -35.67 -12.61
C ASP A 66 17.15 -35.17 -11.55
N GLY A 67 17.20 -33.87 -11.22
CA GLY A 67 16.40 -33.27 -10.17
C GLY A 67 14.92 -33.14 -10.53
N VAL A 68 14.07 -33.14 -9.50
CA VAL A 68 12.64 -32.83 -9.64
C VAL A 68 12.48 -31.35 -10.02
N PRO A 69 11.75 -31.03 -11.10
CA PRO A 69 11.47 -29.65 -11.47
C PRO A 69 10.45 -29.03 -10.52
N LEU A 70 10.56 -27.72 -10.28
CA LEU A 70 9.64 -26.98 -9.41
C LEU A 70 8.18 -27.11 -9.87
N LEU A 71 7.94 -27.09 -11.19
CA LEU A 71 6.61 -27.27 -11.84
C LEU A 71 5.51 -26.39 -11.23
N ARG A 72 5.85 -25.15 -10.90
CA ARG A 72 4.88 -24.13 -10.46
C ARG A 72 4.58 -23.19 -11.61
N ASP A 73 3.41 -22.56 -11.58
CA ASP A 73 3.08 -21.52 -12.56
C ASP A 73 4.03 -20.30 -12.40
N PRO A 74 4.53 -19.68 -13.50
CA PRO A 74 5.43 -18.52 -13.41
C PRO A 74 4.91 -17.39 -12.51
N ALA A 75 3.62 -17.07 -12.56
CA ALA A 75 3.02 -16.02 -11.72
C ALA A 75 2.89 -16.48 -10.26
N SER A 76 2.80 -17.78 -9.99
CA SER A 76 2.90 -18.33 -8.64
C SER A 76 4.32 -18.18 -8.08
N CYS A 77 5.37 -18.49 -8.86
CA CYS A 77 6.77 -18.31 -8.44
C CYS A 77 7.07 -16.84 -8.14
N CYS A 78 6.70 -15.94 -9.04
CA CYS A 78 6.90 -14.49 -8.87
C CYS A 78 6.22 -13.96 -7.59
N ARG A 79 4.95 -14.34 -7.35
CA ARG A 79 4.24 -13.94 -6.12
C ARG A 79 4.87 -14.52 -4.86
N ARG A 80 5.32 -15.78 -4.89
CA ARG A 80 6.01 -16.39 -3.75
C ARG A 80 7.33 -15.70 -3.47
N TRP A 81 8.10 -15.40 -4.51
CA TRP A 81 9.36 -14.66 -4.39
C TRP A 81 9.17 -13.32 -3.69
N ARG A 82 8.21 -12.51 -4.16
CA ARG A 82 7.87 -11.22 -3.53
C ARG A 82 7.33 -11.36 -2.10
N HIS A 83 6.92 -12.55 -1.67
CA HIS A 83 6.49 -12.80 -0.30
C HIS A 83 7.67 -13.16 0.61
N LEU A 84 8.60 -13.98 0.12
CA LEU A 84 9.84 -14.36 0.84
C LEU A 84 10.82 -13.19 0.89
N HIS A 85 10.92 -12.46 -0.22
CA HIS A 85 11.78 -11.31 -0.45
C HIS A 85 10.89 -10.12 -0.78
N PRO A 86 10.12 -9.61 0.20
CA PRO A 86 9.32 -8.41 -0.03
C PRO A 86 10.25 -7.33 -0.54
N PRO A 87 9.95 -6.71 -1.70
CA PRO A 87 10.69 -5.52 -2.09
C PRO A 87 10.58 -4.57 -0.92
N ALA A 88 11.67 -3.87 -0.62
CA ALA A 88 11.77 -3.09 0.61
C ALA A 88 10.47 -2.32 0.89
N SER A 89 9.82 -1.76 -0.15
CA SER A 89 8.50 -1.10 -0.16
C SER A 89 7.28 -1.80 0.48
N HIS A 90 7.33 -3.06 0.91
CA HIS A 90 6.17 -3.80 1.45
C HIS A 90 6.34 -4.35 2.86
N GLN A 91 7.28 -3.82 3.67
CA GLN A 91 7.30 -4.18 5.08
C GLN A 91 6.02 -3.65 5.76
N GLY A 92 5.09 -4.55 6.08
CA GLY A 92 3.99 -4.26 7.01
C GLY A 92 4.51 -4.30 8.45
N GLY A 93 3.90 -3.53 9.36
CA GLY A 93 4.24 -3.56 10.79
C GLY A 93 4.67 -2.21 11.37
N ARG A 94 5.18 -2.22 12.60
CA ARG A 94 5.60 -1.02 13.34
C ARG A 94 6.74 -0.31 12.60
N TRP A 95 6.71 1.01 12.59
CA TRP A 95 7.81 1.83 12.05
C TRP A 95 9.04 1.69 12.94
N THR A 96 10.17 1.32 12.34
CA THR A 96 11.46 1.31 13.02
C THR A 96 12.02 2.72 13.12
N SER A 97 12.93 2.96 14.07
CA SER A 97 13.57 4.27 14.23
C SER A 97 14.32 4.73 12.97
N GLU A 98 14.86 3.78 12.20
CA GLU A 98 15.57 4.06 10.96
C GLU A 98 14.62 4.44 9.82
N GLU A 99 13.47 3.76 9.72
CA GLU A 99 12.40 4.15 8.78
C GLU A 99 11.88 5.55 9.10
N GLU A 100 11.71 5.83 10.39
CA GLU A 100 11.29 7.14 10.88
C GLU A 100 12.30 8.21 10.46
N ARG A 101 13.59 8.00 10.73
CA ARG A 101 14.66 8.94 10.36
C ARG A 101 14.66 9.24 8.86
N ARG A 102 14.55 8.23 8.00
CA ARG A 102 14.52 8.43 6.53
C ARG A 102 13.27 9.18 6.07
N LEU A 103 12.12 8.91 6.67
CA LEU A 103 10.88 9.64 6.38
C LEU A 103 11.05 11.13 6.73
N GLN A 104 11.64 11.41 7.88
CA GLN A 104 11.92 12.78 8.35
C GLN A 104 12.86 13.53 7.42
N GLU A 105 13.97 12.91 7.05
CA GLU A 105 14.97 13.48 6.13
C GLU A 105 14.37 13.74 4.74
N ALA A 106 13.64 12.77 4.19
CA ALA A 106 13.02 12.92 2.87
C ALA A 106 12.01 14.08 2.82
N ILE A 107 11.25 14.29 3.90
CA ILE A 107 10.32 15.41 4.03
C ILE A 107 11.07 16.73 4.20
N TRP A 108 12.10 16.75 5.04
CA TRP A 108 12.94 17.93 5.27
C TRP A 108 13.56 18.44 3.97
N GLU A 109 14.11 17.53 3.16
CA GLU A 109 14.73 17.87 1.88
C GLU A 109 13.75 18.48 0.89
N GLN A 110 12.52 17.97 0.79
CA GLN A 110 11.51 18.54 -0.12
C GLN A 110 11.05 19.94 0.29
N PHE A 111 11.25 20.32 1.54
CA PHE A 111 10.96 21.67 2.03
C PHE A 111 12.18 22.61 1.97
N GLU A 112 13.31 22.17 1.41
CA GLU A 112 14.54 22.96 1.21
C GLU A 112 15.05 23.67 2.49
N GLY A 113 14.68 23.20 3.68
CA GLY A 113 14.91 23.93 4.93
C GLY A 113 14.22 25.30 5.05
N LYS A 114 13.41 25.71 4.06
CA LYS A 114 12.77 27.04 3.95
C LYS A 114 11.49 27.16 4.76
N TYR A 115 11.01 26.05 5.30
CA TYR A 115 9.77 26.02 6.04
C TYR A 115 10.03 25.51 7.45
N GLN A 116 9.65 26.32 8.45
CA GLN A 116 9.05 25.77 9.66
C GLN A 116 7.76 25.09 9.24
N VAL A 117 7.85 23.89 8.68
CA VAL A 117 6.82 22.95 9.02
C VAL A 117 7.08 22.74 10.51
N ALA A 118 6.13 23.15 11.36
CA ALA A 118 6.00 22.57 12.69
C ALA A 118 5.67 21.09 12.48
N VAL A 119 6.62 20.37 11.88
CA VAL A 119 6.67 18.97 12.03
C VAL A 119 7.20 18.83 13.43
N ASP A 120 6.39 18.24 14.29
CA ASP A 120 6.89 17.58 15.48
C ASP A 120 7.73 16.33 15.11
N VAL A 121 8.52 16.43 14.03
CA VAL A 121 9.59 15.51 13.64
C VAL A 121 10.79 15.93 14.46
N PHE A 122 10.68 15.64 15.76
CA PHE A 122 11.82 15.62 16.62
C PHE A 122 12.45 14.23 16.50
N PRO A 123 13.74 14.11 16.12
CA PRO A 123 14.48 12.92 16.50
C PRO A 123 14.38 12.84 18.04
N ASN A 124 13.82 11.75 18.57
CA ASN A 124 13.60 11.46 20.02
C ASN A 124 12.24 11.82 20.65
N LYS A 125 11.15 12.06 19.89
CA LYS A 125 9.81 12.12 20.51
C LYS A 125 9.41 10.73 21.05
N PRO A 126 9.16 10.55 22.36
CA PRO A 126 8.71 9.26 22.90
C PRO A 126 7.31 8.95 22.37
N ALA A 127 7.10 7.72 21.92
CA ALA A 127 5.93 7.27 21.18
C ALA A 127 4.58 7.41 21.94
N THR A 128 4.60 7.76 23.23
CA THR A 128 3.45 7.66 24.12
C THR A 128 3.46 8.77 25.17
N THR A 129 2.63 9.79 25.01
CA THR A 129 1.76 10.30 26.08
C THR A 129 0.78 11.32 25.51
N LYS A 130 -0.51 11.11 25.78
CA LYS A 130 -1.66 11.85 25.21
C LYS A 130 -1.83 13.28 25.75
N HIS A 131 -0.99 13.75 26.67
CA HIS A 131 -1.27 14.96 27.47
C HIS A 131 -0.09 15.91 27.72
N THR A 132 1.04 15.76 27.02
CA THR A 132 2.28 16.46 27.37
C THR A 132 2.81 17.38 26.28
N PHE A 133 2.02 17.81 25.29
CA PHE A 133 2.56 18.80 24.34
C PHE A 133 3.02 20.09 25.02
N GLY A 134 2.23 20.61 25.98
CA GLY A 134 2.62 21.79 26.76
C GLY A 134 3.63 21.52 27.88
N ALA A 135 3.86 20.26 28.26
CA ALA A 135 4.76 19.89 29.35
C ALA A 135 6.14 19.43 28.87
N TRP A 136 6.28 19.04 27.60
CA TRP A 136 7.50 18.39 27.07
C TRP A 136 8.51 19.33 26.41
N LYS A 137 8.33 20.65 26.54
CA LYS A 137 9.37 21.72 26.55
C LYS A 137 8.64 23.07 26.46
N PRO A 138 8.52 23.86 27.55
CA PRO A 138 8.06 25.26 27.47
C PRO A 138 9.01 26.13 26.63
N GLU A 139 10.18 25.59 26.31
CA GLU A 139 11.27 26.15 25.52
C GLU A 139 11.16 25.89 24.02
N LEU A 140 10.00 25.44 23.52
CA LEU A 140 9.64 25.53 22.09
C LEU A 140 9.39 27.00 21.69
N VAL A 141 10.33 27.86 22.09
CA VAL A 141 10.64 29.14 21.49
C VAL A 141 11.15 28.82 20.08
N GLN A 142 10.67 29.60 19.10
CA GLN A 142 11.17 29.57 17.73
C GLN A 142 12.71 29.46 17.73
N LEU A 143 13.30 28.60 16.89
CA LEU A 143 14.77 28.57 16.80
C LEU A 143 15.30 29.98 16.47
N PRO A 144 16.52 30.35 16.91
CA PRO A 144 17.08 31.66 16.62
C PRO A 144 17.00 32.00 15.12
N GLY A 145 16.39 33.13 14.77
CA GLY A 145 16.12 33.52 13.38
C GLY A 145 14.77 33.09 12.80
N GLN A 146 13.92 32.46 13.61
CA GLN A 146 12.56 32.05 13.22
C GLN A 146 11.45 32.85 13.94
N GLU A 147 11.81 33.98 14.55
CA GLU A 147 10.89 34.87 15.25
C GLU A 147 9.81 35.42 14.29
N GLY A 148 8.53 35.18 14.61
CA GLY A 148 7.37 35.72 13.86
C GLY A 148 6.84 34.87 12.70
N LEU A 149 7.39 33.69 12.43
CA LEU A 149 6.85 32.78 11.41
C LEU A 149 5.59 32.03 11.91
N PRO A 150 4.48 32.00 11.15
CA PRO A 150 3.21 31.47 11.63
C PRO A 150 3.25 29.94 11.83
N ILE A 151 2.96 29.49 13.05
CA ILE A 151 2.71 28.07 13.38
C ILE A 151 1.43 27.65 12.63
N LEU A 152 1.59 26.75 11.66
CA LEU A 152 0.70 26.63 10.51
C LEU A 152 -0.72 26.08 10.83
N LYS A 153 -1.73 26.97 10.80
CA LYS A 153 -3.08 26.64 10.29
C LYS A 153 -3.11 26.46 8.76
N GLU A 154 -2.07 26.91 8.04
CA GLU A 154 -1.88 26.80 6.58
C GLU A 154 -1.20 25.47 6.16
N GLY A 155 -1.01 24.53 7.10
CA GLY A 155 -0.20 23.33 6.91
C GLY A 155 -0.78 22.36 5.87
N SER A 156 -2.10 22.27 5.78
CA SER A 156 -2.77 21.33 4.88
C SER A 156 -2.50 21.61 3.39
N ARG A 157 -2.39 22.89 3.01
CA ARG A 157 -2.11 23.29 1.62
C ARG A 157 -0.67 22.94 1.21
N ARG A 158 0.29 23.14 2.12
CA ARG A 158 1.72 22.87 1.88
C ARG A 158 2.05 21.38 1.94
N LEU A 159 1.38 20.61 2.80
CA LEU A 159 1.52 19.16 2.81
C LEU A 159 0.96 18.49 1.55
N GLY A 160 0.06 19.16 0.83
CA GLY A 160 -0.35 18.78 -0.52
C GLY A 160 0.75 18.96 -1.58
N MET A 161 1.85 19.66 -1.27
CA MET A 161 3.00 19.85 -2.17
C MET A 161 4.05 18.75 -2.02
N LEU A 162 3.97 17.92 -0.98
CA LEU A 162 4.90 16.82 -0.78
C LEU A 162 4.72 15.76 -1.86
N ASN A 163 5.81 15.40 -2.51
CA ASN A 163 5.88 14.28 -3.42
C ASN A 163 6.13 13.00 -2.61
N TRP A 164 5.05 12.36 -2.19
CA TRP A 164 5.06 11.15 -1.39
C TRP A 164 5.68 9.94 -2.10
N VAL A 165 5.72 9.93 -3.44
CA VAL A 165 6.40 8.88 -4.22
C VAL A 165 7.91 8.95 -4.00
N LEU A 166 8.49 10.15 -4.13
CA LEU A 166 9.91 10.37 -3.84
C LEU A 166 10.25 10.12 -2.37
N ILE A 167 9.34 10.46 -1.45
CA ILE A 167 9.51 10.17 -0.02
C ILE A 167 9.57 8.65 0.20
N ALA A 168 8.66 7.89 -0.39
CA ALA A 168 8.63 6.44 -0.26
C ALA A 168 9.87 5.77 -0.85
N GLU A 169 10.37 6.28 -1.99
CA GLU A 169 11.63 5.82 -2.58
C GLU A 169 12.81 6.01 -1.62
N LYS A 170 12.89 7.16 -0.94
CA LYS A 170 13.93 7.43 0.07
C LYS A 170 13.79 6.61 1.34
N VAL A 171 12.57 6.41 1.83
CA VAL A 171 12.31 5.50 2.95
C VAL A 171 12.77 4.09 2.58
N GLY A 172 12.53 3.70 1.32
CA GLY A 172 12.94 2.43 0.72
C GLY A 172 12.10 1.26 1.19
N SER A 173 11.65 1.27 2.45
CA SER A 173 10.95 0.16 3.10
C SER A 173 9.41 0.23 3.10
N ARG A 174 8.82 1.34 2.62
CA ARG A 174 7.37 1.58 2.71
C ARG A 174 6.84 2.16 1.41
N ALA A 175 5.59 1.85 1.08
CA ALA A 175 4.90 2.44 -0.05
C ALA A 175 4.52 3.91 0.23
N GLU A 176 4.25 4.67 -0.85
CA GLU A 176 3.76 6.06 -0.81
C GLU A 176 2.65 6.26 0.22
N MET A 177 1.62 5.42 0.11
CA MET A 177 0.43 5.48 0.95
C MET A 177 0.77 5.24 2.43
N ASP A 178 1.70 4.34 2.73
CA ASP A 178 2.09 4.01 4.09
C ASP A 178 2.90 5.13 4.73
N SER A 179 3.90 5.66 4.01
CA SER A 179 4.69 6.82 4.42
C SER A 179 3.81 8.03 4.71
N ARG A 180 2.86 8.30 3.80
CA ARG A 180 1.89 9.37 3.98
C ARG A 180 1.00 9.16 5.19
N ASN A 181 0.40 7.98 5.30
CA ASN A 181 -0.51 7.67 6.41
C ASN A 181 0.19 7.76 7.76
N HIS A 182 1.42 7.22 7.84
CA HIS A 182 2.23 7.30 9.05
C HIS A 182 2.53 8.75 9.40
N PHE A 183 3.00 9.55 8.44
CA PHE A 183 3.26 10.97 8.66
C PHE A 183 2.02 11.71 9.21
N TYR A 184 0.87 11.54 8.56
CA TYR A 184 -0.36 12.17 9.02
C TYR A 184 -0.86 11.63 10.37
N SER A 185 -0.50 10.41 10.73
CA SER A 185 -0.86 9.84 12.03
C SER A 185 0.07 10.30 13.15
N SER A 186 1.37 10.44 12.87
CA SER A 186 2.44 10.63 13.84
C SER A 186 2.80 12.09 14.04
N TYR A 187 2.77 12.88 12.97
CA TYR A 187 3.30 14.25 12.93
C TYR A 187 2.27 15.30 12.59
N HIS A 188 1.30 14.98 11.74
CA HIS A 188 0.19 15.89 11.56
C HIS A 188 -0.65 15.86 12.82
N ASN A 189 -0.87 17.04 13.42
CA ASN A 189 -1.80 17.28 14.53
C ASN A 189 -3.25 17.08 14.09
N ALA A 190 -3.53 16.01 13.32
CA ALA A 190 -4.86 15.53 13.09
C ALA A 190 -5.48 15.27 14.46
N ASN A 191 -6.47 16.10 14.82
CA ASN A 191 -7.11 16.03 16.11
C ASN A 191 -7.44 14.56 16.39
N ARG A 192 -6.94 14.00 17.49
CA ARG A 192 -7.22 12.60 17.88
C ARG A 192 -8.48 12.50 18.74
N GLY A 193 -9.01 13.64 19.18
CA GLY A 193 -10.23 13.74 19.99
C GLY A 193 -11.52 13.60 19.19
N PRO A 194 -12.68 13.72 19.86
CA PRO A 194 -14.00 13.74 19.22
C PRO A 194 -14.09 14.75 18.09
N TRP A 195 -14.93 14.50 17.09
CA TRP A 195 -15.18 15.45 16.01
C TRP A 195 -15.98 16.64 16.52
N SER A 196 -15.48 17.85 16.31
CA SER A 196 -16.23 19.08 16.64
C SER A 196 -17.43 19.25 15.71
N LYS A 197 -18.40 20.08 16.09
CA LYS A 197 -19.59 20.34 15.26
C LYS A 197 -19.19 20.96 13.92
N GLU A 198 -18.21 21.85 13.93
CA GLU A 198 -17.67 22.52 12.75
C GLU A 198 -16.94 21.54 11.82
N GLU A 199 -16.17 20.60 12.38
CA GLU A 199 -15.52 19.54 11.61
C GLU A 199 -16.54 18.60 10.96
N LEU A 200 -17.62 18.25 11.70
CA LEU A 200 -18.71 17.43 11.16
C LEU A 200 -19.42 18.16 10.01
N ALA A 201 -19.71 19.46 10.17
CA ALA A 201 -20.34 20.28 9.15
C ALA A 201 -19.49 20.35 7.88
N ARG A 202 -18.19 20.70 7.99
CA ARG A 202 -17.26 20.70 6.86
C ARG A 202 -17.12 19.32 6.22
N GLY A 203 -17.10 18.25 7.01
CA GLY A 203 -17.02 16.89 6.48
C GLY A 203 -18.25 16.48 5.68
N GLN A 204 -19.46 16.88 6.11
CA GLN A 204 -20.70 16.67 5.38
C GLN A 204 -20.78 17.54 4.11
N GLU A 205 -20.38 18.81 4.21
CA GLU A 205 -20.28 19.72 3.08
C GLU A 205 -19.30 19.19 2.02
N GLY A 206 -18.12 18.76 2.44
CA GLY A 206 -17.12 18.14 1.57
C GLY A 206 -17.63 16.86 0.92
N LEU A 207 -18.34 16.00 1.67
CA LEU A 207 -18.97 14.80 1.12
C LEU A 207 -20.01 15.14 0.03
N ALA A 208 -20.80 16.19 0.23
CA ALA A 208 -21.78 16.66 -0.76
C ALA A 208 -21.09 17.24 -2.02
N LYS A 209 -20.00 18.01 -1.83
CA LYS A 209 -19.25 18.66 -2.92
C LYS A 209 -18.38 17.70 -3.74
N PHE A 210 -17.70 16.76 -3.07
CA PHE A 210 -16.62 15.95 -3.66
C PHE A 210 -16.95 14.45 -3.75
N GLY A 211 -18.10 14.00 -3.25
CA GLY A 211 -18.50 12.60 -3.31
C GLY A 211 -17.56 11.71 -2.47
N LYS A 212 -16.98 10.67 -3.08
CA LYS A 212 -16.06 9.73 -2.40
C LYS A 212 -14.58 10.08 -2.55
N ASP A 213 -14.26 11.29 -3.01
CA ASP A 213 -12.89 11.77 -3.10
C ASP A 213 -12.39 12.23 -1.72
N TYR A 214 -11.97 11.27 -0.90
CA TYR A 214 -11.58 11.53 0.50
C TYR A 214 -10.40 12.48 0.64
N GLN A 215 -9.53 12.59 -0.37
CA GLN A 215 -8.41 13.53 -0.33
C GLN A 215 -8.91 14.97 -0.36
N LYS A 216 -9.84 15.28 -1.28
CA LYS A 216 -10.47 16.60 -1.36
C LYS A 216 -11.29 16.92 -0.11
N ILE A 217 -12.01 15.94 0.43
CA ILE A 217 -12.75 16.12 1.68
C ILE A 217 -11.79 16.41 2.84
N THR A 218 -10.68 15.70 2.93
CA THR A 218 -9.66 15.97 3.95
C THR A 218 -9.07 17.36 3.84
N ALA A 219 -8.71 17.80 2.64
CA ALA A 219 -8.24 19.15 2.41
C ALA A 219 -9.28 20.19 2.83
N HIS A 220 -10.56 19.92 2.57
CA HIS A 220 -11.67 20.80 2.96
C HIS A 220 -11.94 20.81 4.48
N VAL A 221 -11.80 19.68 5.17
CA VAL A 221 -11.94 19.60 6.63
C VAL A 221 -10.76 20.26 7.34
N GLY A 222 -9.55 20.12 6.80
CA GLY A 222 -8.29 20.76 7.24
C GLY A 222 -7.67 20.19 8.51
N THR A 223 -8.48 19.58 9.39
CA THR A 223 -8.06 19.21 10.75
C THR A 223 -7.93 17.70 11.00
N ARG A 224 -8.23 16.86 10.00
CA ARG A 224 -8.30 15.40 10.13
C ARG A 224 -7.54 14.70 9.02
N SER A 225 -6.95 13.55 9.29
CA SER A 225 -6.24 12.77 8.27
C SER A 225 -7.20 12.13 7.26
N PRO A 226 -6.73 11.74 6.06
CA PRO A 226 -7.53 11.01 5.08
C PRO A 226 -8.21 9.78 5.66
N MET A 227 -7.49 8.99 6.45
CA MET A 227 -8.03 7.80 7.10
C MET A 227 -9.16 8.12 8.09
N GLN A 228 -9.03 9.20 8.87
CA GLN A 228 -10.08 9.62 9.80
C GLN A 228 -11.34 10.06 9.05
N VAL A 229 -11.18 10.84 7.98
CA VAL A 229 -12.28 11.29 7.12
C VAL A 229 -12.97 10.10 6.48
N THR A 230 -12.23 9.18 5.85
CA THR A 230 -12.78 7.97 5.23
C THR A 230 -13.60 7.16 6.22
N ARG A 231 -13.05 6.88 7.41
CA ARG A 231 -13.77 6.15 8.47
C ARG A 231 -15.06 6.87 8.87
N LYS A 232 -15.02 8.20 8.99
CA LYS A 232 -16.17 9.01 9.39
C LYS A 232 -17.26 9.02 8.33
N VAL A 233 -16.90 9.17 7.06
CA VAL A 233 -17.81 9.12 5.92
C VAL A 233 -18.46 7.74 5.79
N CYS A 234 -17.68 6.67 5.90
CA CYS A 234 -18.21 5.30 5.91
C CYS A 234 -19.21 5.08 7.05
N TYR A 235 -18.90 5.59 8.25
CA TYR A 235 -19.83 5.54 9.38
C TYR A 235 -21.15 6.27 9.10
N TRP A 236 -21.12 7.45 8.47
CA TRP A 236 -22.33 8.18 8.09
C TRP A 236 -23.18 7.39 7.08
N ALA A 237 -22.55 6.78 6.07
CA ALA A 237 -23.24 5.95 5.10
C ALA A 237 -23.93 4.76 5.77
N GLN A 238 -23.23 4.04 6.66
CA GLN A 238 -23.80 2.92 7.43
C GLN A 238 -24.92 3.36 8.37
N LYS A 239 -24.80 4.54 8.98
CA LYS A 239 -25.84 5.08 9.87
C LYS A 239 -27.10 5.47 9.09
N LYS A 240 -26.93 6.04 7.89
CA LYS A 240 -28.05 6.41 7.01
C LYS A 240 -28.84 5.17 6.60
N THR A 241 -28.18 4.13 6.11
CA THR A 241 -28.85 2.88 5.70
C THR A 241 -29.55 2.19 6.87
N LYS A 242 -28.93 2.17 8.07
CA LYS A 242 -29.57 1.64 9.28
C LYS A 242 -30.83 2.44 9.68
N ASN A 243 -30.82 3.76 9.52
CA ASN A 243 -31.98 4.58 9.83
C ASN A 243 -33.11 4.37 8.82
N GLU A 244 -32.80 4.30 7.53
CA GLU A 244 -33.77 4.01 6.46
C GLU A 244 -34.41 2.63 6.64
N ALA A 245 -33.63 1.61 6.98
CA ALA A 245 -34.13 0.27 7.27
C ALA A 245 -35.06 0.24 8.49
N LYS A 246 -34.73 0.99 9.55
CA LYS A 246 -35.59 1.11 10.74
C LYS A 246 -36.92 1.80 10.42
N GLU A 247 -36.90 2.83 9.59
CA GLU A 247 -38.11 3.54 9.21
C GLU A 247 -39.02 2.69 8.31
N ALA A 248 -38.44 1.98 7.34
CA ALA A 248 -39.18 1.02 6.52
C ALA A 248 -39.85 -0.07 7.38
N ALA A 249 -39.15 -0.60 8.40
CA ALA A 249 -39.72 -1.58 9.33
C ALA A 249 -40.88 -1.01 10.15
N ARG A 250 -40.81 0.27 10.57
CA ARG A 250 -41.91 0.94 11.29
C ARG A 250 -43.16 1.08 10.43
N VAL A 251 -43.01 1.47 9.17
CA VAL A 251 -44.13 1.61 8.22
C VAL A 251 -44.82 0.26 8.00
N VAL A 252 -44.04 -0.81 7.77
CA VAL A 252 -44.58 -2.16 7.57
C VAL A 252 -45.35 -2.65 8.81
N ASN A 253 -44.79 -2.45 10.00
CA ASN A 253 -45.45 -2.86 11.24
C ASN A 253 -46.70 -2.02 11.56
N GLY A 254 -46.69 -0.73 11.25
CA GLY A 254 -47.86 0.13 11.35
C GLY A 254 -49.01 -0.31 10.42
N ALA A 255 -48.68 -0.65 9.17
CA ALA A 255 -49.66 -1.15 8.20
C ALA A 255 -50.29 -2.49 8.62
N LYS A 256 -49.49 -3.42 9.18
CA LYS A 256 -50.00 -4.69 9.73
C LYS A 256 -50.97 -4.48 10.89
N SER A 257 -50.65 -3.57 11.82
CA SER A 257 -51.52 -3.25 12.96
C SER A 257 -52.84 -2.59 12.54
N GLN A 258 -52.87 -1.81 11.45
CA GLN A 258 -54.11 -1.23 10.92
C GLN A 258 -54.98 -2.25 10.18
N SER A 259 -54.37 -3.24 9.50
CA SER A 259 -55.10 -4.32 8.81
C SER A 259 -55.83 -5.25 9.79
N ILE A 260 -55.18 -5.58 10.92
CA ILE A 260 -55.76 -6.41 11.98
C ILE A 260 -57.00 -5.74 12.60
N LYS A 261 -56.96 -4.42 12.80
CA LYS A 261 -58.09 -3.65 13.37
C LYS A 261 -59.32 -3.54 12.44
N LYS A 262 -59.20 -3.86 11.15
CA LYS A 262 -60.32 -3.83 10.19
C LYS A 262 -61.07 -5.17 10.08
N HIS A 263 -60.53 -6.23 10.68
CA HIS A 263 -61.11 -7.59 10.64
C HIS A 263 -61.67 -8.04 12.00
N ILE A 264 -61.74 -7.12 12.97
CA ILE A 264 -62.44 -7.26 14.25
C ILE A 264 -63.62 -6.30 14.19
#